data_AF-A0A3P6TDZ9-F1
#
_entry.id   AF-A0A3P6TDZ9-F1
#
_cell.length_a   1.000
_cell.length_b   1.000
_cell.length_c   1.000
_cell.angle_alpha   90.00
_cell.angle_beta   90.00
_cell.angle_gamma   90.00
#
_symmetry.space_group_name_H-M   'P 1'
#
loop_
_entity.id
_entity.type
_entity.pdbx_description
1 polymer ?
#
loop_
_entity_poly.entity_id
_entity_poly.type
_entity_poly.pdbx_seq_one_letter_code
_entity_poly.pdbx_strand_id
1 'polypeptide(L)'
;MEKSGFQRYASEHGMIVVHPDTSPRGVDVPSSESWSFGEGAGFYIDATTEPWSKYYKMYSYITKELPDLIKTCLPIDLDRLGIFGHSMGGHGAISIGLRNPSLFKSISAFAPICNPMNCSWGQKAFSGYLGEHRPFATI
;
A
#
# COMPACT_ATOMS: atom_id res chain seq x y z
N MET A 1 9.24 6.70 -12.45
CA MET A 1 8.27 7.78 -12.20
C MET A 1 8.08 8.68 -13.41
N GLU A 2 9.12 9.10 -14.14
CA GLU A 2 8.96 9.90 -15.37
C GLU A 2 8.16 9.22 -16.49
N LYS A 3 8.26 7.89 -16.61
CA LYS A 3 7.62 7.12 -17.69
C LYS A 3 6.09 7.16 -17.71
N SER A 4 5.41 7.46 -16.60
CA SER A 4 3.95 7.56 -16.58
C SER A 4 3.44 8.94 -17.00
N GLY A 5 4.30 9.97 -17.05
CA GLY A 5 3.93 11.33 -17.49
C GLY A 5 2.90 12.03 -16.60
N PHE A 6 2.66 11.55 -15.37
CA PHE A 6 1.62 12.09 -14.49
C PHE A 6 1.85 13.55 -14.10
N GLN A 7 3.10 14.02 -14.12
CA GLN A 7 3.47 15.36 -13.66
C GLN A 7 2.75 16.47 -14.44
N ARG A 8 2.57 16.27 -15.76
CA ARG A 8 1.82 17.19 -16.61
C ARG A 8 0.41 17.39 -16.10
N TYR A 9 -0.34 16.30 -15.91
CA TYR A 9 -1.73 16.35 -15.46
C TYR A 9 -1.85 16.81 -14.00
N ALA A 10 -0.91 16.39 -13.14
CA ALA A 10 -0.87 16.87 -11.75
C ALA A 10 -0.69 18.40 -11.70
N SER A 11 0.18 18.96 -12.56
CA SER A 11 0.35 20.41 -12.69
C SER A 11 -0.89 21.09 -13.26
N GLU A 12 -1.50 20.52 -14.32
CA GLU A 12 -2.72 21.06 -14.95
C GLU A 12 -3.90 21.14 -13.97
N HIS A 13 -3.98 20.18 -13.03
CA HIS A 13 -5.07 20.10 -12.04
C HIS A 13 -4.71 20.64 -10.64
N GLY A 14 -3.50 21.15 -10.44
CA GLY A 14 -3.06 21.67 -9.14
C GLY A 14 -3.04 20.61 -8.04
N MET A 15 -2.66 19.37 -8.37
CA MET A 15 -2.66 18.24 -7.45
C MET A 15 -1.24 17.92 -6.94
N ILE A 16 -1.12 17.69 -5.64
CA ILE A 16 0.05 17.05 -5.06
C ILE A 16 -0.08 15.54 -5.28
N VAL A 17 0.97 14.90 -5.83
CA VAL A 17 1.03 13.45 -5.98
C VAL A 17 2.14 12.91 -5.09
N VAL A 18 1.76 12.02 -4.18
CA VAL A 18 2.65 11.39 -3.20
C VAL A 18 2.85 9.93 -3.62
N HIS A 19 4.10 9.50 -3.74
CA HIS A 19 4.45 8.13 -4.12
C HIS A 19 5.35 7.47 -3.05
N PRO A 20 4.75 6.81 -2.05
CA PRO A 20 5.54 6.10 -1.06
C PRO A 20 6.27 4.90 -1.67
N ASP A 21 7.30 4.43 -0.96
CA ASP A 21 7.91 3.15 -1.27
C ASP A 21 6.93 1.98 -0.99
N THR A 22 7.32 0.78 -1.39
CA THR A 22 6.48 -0.43 -1.46
C THR A 22 6.70 -1.39 -0.29
N SER A 23 7.72 -1.15 0.53
CA SER A 23 8.06 -1.87 1.74
C SER A 23 9.01 -1.04 2.61
N PRO A 24 9.25 -1.42 3.87
CA PRO A 24 10.41 -0.96 4.61
C PRO A 24 11.71 -1.31 3.88
N ARG A 25 12.78 -0.54 4.13
CA ARG A 25 14.12 -0.72 3.56
C ARG A 25 15.17 -0.81 4.64
N GLY A 26 16.19 -1.65 4.45
CA GLY A 26 17.32 -1.76 5.39
C GLY A 26 16.93 -2.26 6.79
N VAL A 27 15.88 -3.08 6.88
CA VAL A 27 15.37 -3.62 8.13
C VAL A 27 15.95 -5.00 8.42
N ASP A 28 16.07 -5.35 9.70
CA ASP A 28 16.63 -6.62 10.16
C ASP A 28 15.60 -7.76 10.07
N VAL A 29 15.33 -8.19 8.85
CA VAL A 29 14.50 -9.37 8.53
C VAL A 29 15.23 -10.24 7.50
N PRO A 30 14.94 -11.56 7.44
CA PRO A 30 15.52 -12.42 6.42
C PRO A 30 15.26 -11.86 5.02
N SER A 31 16.31 -11.76 4.20
CA SER A 31 16.15 -11.43 2.79
C SER A 31 15.33 -12.53 2.11
N SER A 32 14.30 -12.15 1.36
CA SER A 32 13.63 -13.09 0.47
C SER A 32 14.37 -13.13 -0.86
N GLU A 33 14.72 -14.32 -1.35
CA GLU A 33 15.22 -14.49 -2.72
C GLU A 33 14.09 -14.30 -3.78
N SER A 34 12.85 -14.18 -3.32
CA SER A 34 11.68 -14.03 -4.16
C SER A 34 11.30 -12.57 -4.33
N TRP A 35 11.27 -12.09 -5.57
CA TRP A 35 10.72 -10.76 -5.93
C TRP A 35 9.29 -10.51 -5.40
N SER A 36 8.55 -11.59 -5.15
CA SER A 36 7.14 -11.55 -4.75
C SER A 36 6.92 -11.50 -3.22
N PHE A 37 7.96 -11.32 -2.39
CA PHE A 37 7.83 -11.30 -0.92
C PHE A 37 8.98 -10.53 -0.27
N GLY A 38 8.73 -9.82 0.84
CA GLY A 38 9.76 -9.01 1.51
C GLY A 38 9.94 -7.65 0.86
N GLU A 39 11.19 -7.24 0.64
CA GLU A 39 11.53 -5.92 0.12
C GLU A 39 10.95 -5.70 -1.29
N GLY A 40 10.28 -4.58 -1.52
CA GLY A 40 9.53 -4.31 -2.75
C GLY A 40 8.12 -4.94 -2.80
N ALA A 41 7.74 -5.74 -1.79
CA ALA A 41 6.54 -6.57 -1.81
C ALA A 41 5.74 -6.54 -0.49
N GLY A 42 5.64 -5.37 0.16
CA GLY A 42 5.00 -5.24 1.47
C GLY A 42 3.47 -5.41 1.51
N PHE A 43 2.82 -5.58 0.34
CA PHE A 43 1.39 -5.91 0.19
C PHE A 43 0.37 -4.96 0.84
N TYR A 44 0.79 -3.79 1.34
CA TYR A 44 -0.07 -2.78 1.97
C TYR A 44 -0.90 -3.32 3.14
N ILE A 45 -0.28 -4.17 3.96
CA ILE A 45 -0.86 -4.74 5.17
C ILE A 45 -0.01 -4.38 6.40
N ASP A 46 -0.57 -4.64 7.58
CA ASP A 46 0.18 -4.70 8.82
C ASP A 46 0.44 -6.16 9.18
N ALA A 47 1.68 -6.61 8.98
CA ALA A 47 2.08 -7.99 9.25
C ALA A 47 1.90 -8.32 10.75
N THR A 48 1.52 -9.57 11.02
CA THR A 48 1.32 -10.10 12.38
C THR A 48 2.28 -11.25 12.71
N THR A 49 3.00 -11.77 11.72
CA THR A 49 3.98 -12.85 11.91
C THR A 49 5.38 -12.29 12.08
N GLU A 50 6.12 -12.81 13.05
CA GLU A 50 7.55 -12.51 13.19
C GLU A 50 8.36 -13.14 12.03
N PRO A 51 9.45 -12.50 11.57
CA PRO A 51 9.99 -11.21 12.04
C PRO A 51 9.33 -9.98 11.38
N TRP A 52 8.41 -10.19 10.44
CA TRP A 52 7.83 -9.14 9.60
C TRP A 52 6.98 -8.14 10.39
N SER A 53 6.29 -8.59 11.43
CA SER A 53 5.46 -7.78 12.34
C SER A 53 6.19 -6.62 12.98
N LYS A 54 7.53 -6.61 13.04
CA LYS A 54 8.32 -5.50 13.55
C LYS A 54 8.36 -4.29 12.62
N TYR A 55 8.33 -4.52 11.30
CA TYR A 55 8.64 -3.48 10.31
C TYR A 55 7.58 -3.33 9.23
N TYR A 56 6.91 -4.42 8.83
CA TYR A 56 5.98 -4.43 7.70
C TYR A 56 4.60 -3.93 8.14
N LYS A 57 4.52 -2.63 8.39
CA LYS A 57 3.30 -1.90 8.79
C LYS A 57 2.83 -0.95 7.69
N MET A 58 2.79 -1.45 6.46
CA MET A 58 2.53 -0.62 5.28
C MET A 58 1.10 -0.07 5.28
N TYR A 59 0.12 -0.80 5.84
CA TYR A 59 -1.23 -0.26 5.98
C TYR A 59 -1.24 0.96 6.92
N SER A 60 -0.65 0.81 8.11
CA SER A 60 -0.55 1.91 9.09
C SER A 60 0.28 3.08 8.56
N TYR A 61 1.38 2.80 7.84
CA TYR A 61 2.21 3.82 7.22
C TYR A 61 1.41 4.70 6.24
N ILE A 62 0.65 4.07 5.33
CA ILE A 62 -0.13 4.79 4.31
C ILE A 62 -1.33 5.53 4.90
N THR A 63 -1.97 4.99 5.93
CA THR A 63 -3.22 5.53 6.47
C THR A 63 -3.04 6.53 7.60
N LYS A 64 -1.88 6.56 8.26
CA LYS A 64 -1.62 7.40 9.44
C LYS A 64 -0.32 8.18 9.33
N GLU A 65 0.82 7.47 9.40
CA GLU A 65 2.13 8.11 9.54
C GLU A 65 2.45 9.04 8.36
N LEU A 66 2.25 8.57 7.13
CA LEU A 66 2.57 9.33 5.94
C LEU A 66 1.66 10.56 5.76
N PRO A 67 0.31 10.46 5.86
CA PRO A 67 -0.56 11.63 5.86
C PRO A 67 -0.20 12.67 6.94
N ASP A 68 0.09 12.21 8.16
CA ASP A 68 0.47 13.08 9.29
C ASP A 68 1.78 13.81 8.99
N LEU A 69 2.79 13.10 8.47
CA LEU A 69 4.07 13.69 8.07
C LEU A 69 3.88 14.72 6.96
N ILE A 70 3.16 14.38 5.90
CA ILE A 70 3.00 15.25 4.72
C ILE A 70 2.31 16.56 5.09
N LYS A 71 1.34 16.53 6.00
CA LYS A 71 0.68 17.74 6.52
C LYS A 71 1.66 18.73 7.16
N THR A 72 2.75 18.24 7.74
CA THR A 72 3.79 19.11 8.34
C THR A 72 4.74 19.71 7.31
N CYS A 73 4.88 19.09 6.13
CA CYS A 73 5.88 19.47 5.13
C CYS A 73 5.30 20.19 3.91
N LEU A 74 4.02 19.97 3.58
CA LEU A 74 3.38 20.48 2.37
C LEU A 74 2.03 21.13 2.69
N PRO A 75 1.58 22.11 1.88
CA PRO A 75 0.28 22.76 2.01
C PRO A 75 -0.84 21.85 1.46
N ILE A 76 -1.01 20.66 2.06
CA ILE A 76 -2.00 19.66 1.64
C ILE A 76 -3.33 19.85 2.39
N ASP A 77 -4.42 19.57 1.70
CA ASP A 77 -5.77 19.47 2.27
C ASP A 77 -6.14 18.00 2.46
N LEU A 78 -6.11 17.52 3.72
CA LEU A 78 -6.40 16.12 4.05
C LEU A 78 -7.89 15.75 3.89
N ASP A 79 -8.79 16.72 3.71
CA ASP A 79 -10.20 16.43 3.43
C ASP A 79 -10.45 16.10 1.95
N ARG A 80 -9.44 16.24 1.09
CA ARG A 80 -9.52 16.00 -0.37
C ARG A 80 -8.51 14.98 -0.89
N LEU A 81 -8.28 13.91 -0.13
CA LEU A 81 -7.39 12.83 -0.55
C LEU A 81 -8.09 11.86 -1.51
N GLY A 82 -7.36 11.47 -2.55
CA GLY A 82 -7.67 10.30 -3.39
C GLY A 82 -6.56 9.27 -3.30
N ILE A 83 -6.88 8.00 -3.53
CA ILE A 83 -5.90 6.91 -3.56
C ILE A 83 -5.99 6.14 -4.87
N PHE A 84 -4.83 5.83 -5.44
CA PHE A 84 -4.75 4.99 -6.62
C PHE A 84 -3.46 4.19 -6.64
N GLY A 85 -3.41 3.14 -7.46
CA GLY A 85 -2.20 2.35 -7.60
C GLY A 85 -2.25 1.34 -8.74
N HIS A 86 -1.12 0.68 -8.96
CA HIS A 86 -0.92 -0.32 -10.02
C HIS A 86 -0.61 -1.70 -9.43
N SER A 87 -1.22 -2.77 -9.94
CA SER A 87 -0.94 -4.15 -9.51
C SER A 87 -1.09 -4.36 -8.00
N MET A 88 -0.02 -4.70 -7.26
CA MET A 88 -0.01 -4.74 -5.79
C MET A 88 -0.44 -3.39 -5.19
N GLY A 89 -0.03 -2.27 -5.77
CA GLY A 89 -0.49 -0.93 -5.39
C GLY A 89 -1.98 -0.70 -5.68
N GLY A 90 -2.51 -1.32 -6.74
CA GLY A 90 -3.94 -1.31 -7.04
C GLY A 90 -4.74 -2.09 -6.00
N HIS A 91 -4.22 -3.22 -5.54
CA HIS A 91 -4.75 -3.94 -4.38
C HIS A 91 -4.75 -3.07 -3.12
N GLY A 92 -3.61 -2.43 -2.81
CA GLY A 92 -3.49 -1.52 -1.69
C GLY A 92 -4.50 -0.37 -1.77
N ALA A 93 -4.63 0.29 -2.91
CA ALA A 93 -5.55 1.40 -3.12
C ALA A 93 -7.01 1.00 -2.89
N ILE A 94 -7.44 -0.14 -3.44
CA ILE A 94 -8.81 -0.65 -3.26
C ILE A 94 -9.04 -1.05 -1.80
N SER A 95 -8.15 -1.85 -1.22
CA SER A 95 -8.28 -2.35 0.17
C SER A 95 -8.29 -1.21 1.18
N ILE A 96 -7.32 -0.30 1.09
CA ILE A 96 -7.20 0.86 1.99
C ILE A 96 -8.35 1.83 1.79
N GLY A 97 -8.67 2.17 0.53
CA GLY A 97 -9.72 3.15 0.24
C GLY A 97 -11.09 2.69 0.76
N LEU A 98 -11.45 1.42 0.54
CA LEU A 98 -12.73 0.86 1.01
C LEU A 98 -12.80 0.76 2.54
N ARG A 99 -11.67 0.53 3.22
CA ARG A 99 -11.60 0.45 4.69
C ARG A 99 -11.56 1.82 5.37
N ASN A 100 -11.24 2.88 4.64
CA ASN A 100 -11.11 4.24 5.18
C ASN A 100 -11.91 5.26 4.34
N PRO A 101 -13.24 5.09 4.18
CA PRO A 101 -14.05 5.94 3.30
C PRO A 101 -14.15 7.40 3.79
N SER A 102 -13.89 7.66 5.08
CA SER A 102 -13.79 9.03 5.59
C SER A 102 -12.52 9.73 5.10
N LEU A 103 -11.43 8.98 4.92
CA LEU A 103 -10.11 9.49 4.54
C LEU A 103 -9.99 9.72 3.03
N PHE A 104 -10.41 8.77 2.20
CA PHE A 104 -10.25 8.84 0.74
C PHE A 104 -11.57 9.10 0.02
N LYS A 105 -11.63 10.18 -0.77
CA LYS A 105 -12.81 10.62 -1.53
C LYS A 105 -12.96 9.93 -2.87
N SER A 106 -11.88 9.34 -3.38
CA SER A 106 -11.87 8.61 -4.63
C SER A 106 -10.86 7.48 -4.60
N ILE A 107 -11.18 6.41 -5.34
CA ILE A 107 -10.35 5.22 -5.49
C ILE A 107 -10.27 4.91 -6.99
N SER A 108 -9.07 4.68 -7.50
CA SER A 108 -8.87 4.10 -8.84
C SER A 108 -7.71 3.11 -8.85
N ALA A 109 -7.62 2.26 -9.86
CA ALA A 109 -6.53 1.30 -9.96
C ALA A 109 -6.24 0.90 -11.40
N PHE A 110 -4.97 0.57 -11.66
CA PHE A 110 -4.49 0.02 -12.93
C PHE A 110 -4.05 -1.44 -12.73
N ALA A 111 -4.65 -2.37 -13.46
CA ALA A 111 -4.37 -3.81 -13.35
C ALA A 111 -4.28 -4.34 -11.89
N PRO A 112 -5.25 -4.04 -11.00
CA PRO A 112 -5.18 -4.41 -9.59
C PRO A 112 -5.21 -5.93 -9.35
N ILE A 113 -4.56 -6.36 -8.27
CA ILE A 113 -4.81 -7.70 -7.69
C ILE A 113 -6.12 -7.65 -6.90
N CYS A 114 -7.25 -7.88 -7.56
CA CYS A 114 -8.58 -7.75 -6.94
C CYS A 114 -8.94 -8.85 -5.94
N ASN A 115 -8.43 -10.07 -6.12
CA ASN A 115 -8.73 -11.21 -5.25
C ASN A 115 -7.43 -11.91 -4.81
N PRO A 116 -6.66 -11.29 -3.90
CA PRO A 116 -5.36 -11.81 -3.46
C PRO A 116 -5.46 -13.17 -2.74
N MET A 117 -6.62 -13.52 -2.17
CA MET A 117 -6.83 -14.84 -1.56
C MET A 117 -6.81 -15.97 -2.59
N ASN A 118 -7.17 -15.68 -3.85
CA ASN A 118 -7.29 -16.66 -4.91
C ASN A 118 -6.25 -16.47 -6.02
N CYS A 119 -5.08 -15.92 -5.67
CA CYS A 119 -3.93 -15.89 -6.56
C CYS A 119 -2.66 -16.29 -5.82
N SER A 120 -1.71 -16.90 -6.54
CA SER A 120 -0.47 -17.44 -5.97
C SER A 120 0.34 -16.38 -5.20
N TRP A 121 0.39 -15.15 -5.72
CA TRP A 121 1.14 -14.08 -5.07
C TRP A 121 0.48 -13.66 -3.74
N GLY A 122 -0.83 -13.43 -3.74
CA GLY A 122 -1.52 -13.01 -2.53
C GLY A 122 -1.58 -14.10 -1.46
N GLN A 123 -1.73 -15.38 -1.85
CA GLN A 123 -1.62 -16.51 -0.92
C GLN A 123 -0.25 -16.55 -0.26
N LYS A 124 0.84 -16.42 -1.03
CA LYS A 124 2.20 -16.37 -0.49
C LYS A 124 2.40 -15.20 0.48
N ALA A 125 1.96 -14.01 0.09
CA ALA A 125 2.08 -12.81 0.93
C ALA A 125 1.26 -12.95 2.23
N PHE A 126 0.01 -13.37 2.15
CA PHE A 126 -0.87 -13.50 3.30
C PHE A 126 -0.41 -14.60 4.25
N SER A 127 -0.04 -15.79 3.76
CA SER A 127 0.52 -16.83 4.62
C SER A 127 1.80 -16.37 5.31
N GLY A 128 2.70 -15.69 4.58
CA GLY A 128 3.97 -15.20 5.11
C GLY A 128 3.81 -14.10 6.16
N TYR A 129 2.93 -13.12 5.93
CA TYR A 129 2.78 -11.93 6.79
C TYR A 129 1.68 -12.04 7.84
N LEU A 130 0.65 -12.86 7.61
CA LEU A 130 -0.55 -12.97 8.46
C LEU A 130 -0.75 -14.37 9.08
N GLY A 131 0.00 -15.38 8.61
CA GLY A 131 -0.05 -16.77 9.09
C GLY A 131 -0.99 -17.67 8.29
N GLU A 132 -0.78 -18.99 8.38
CA GLU A 132 -1.47 -20.01 7.55
C GLU A 132 -2.94 -20.27 7.94
N HIS A 133 -3.37 -19.89 9.15
CA HIS A 133 -4.73 -20.12 9.62
C HIS A 133 -5.53 -18.84 9.76
N ARG A 134 -6.07 -18.42 8.62
CA ARG A 134 -7.06 -17.36 8.57
C ARG A 134 -8.29 -17.74 7.71
N PRO A 135 -9.26 -18.53 8.22
CA PRO A 135 -10.58 -18.62 7.60
C PRO A 135 -11.36 -17.36 8.01
N PHE A 136 -11.04 -16.21 7.43
CA PHE A 136 -11.68 -14.97 7.88
C PHE A 136 -12.37 -14.29 6.70
N ALA A 137 -13.69 -14.53 6.68
CA ALA A 137 -14.63 -13.48 6.33
C ALA A 137 -14.18 -12.17 6.96
N THR A 138 -14.30 -11.07 6.22
CA THR A 138 -13.83 -9.70 6.52
C THR A 138 -12.43 -9.37 5.97
N ILE A 139 -12.32 -9.46 4.63
CA ILE A 139 -11.48 -8.53 3.85
C ILE A 139 -12.31 -7.28 3.58
#